data_AF-A0A9R1B0L9-F1
#
_entry.id   AF-A0A9R1B0L9-F1
#
_cell.length_a   1.000
_cell.length_b   1.000
_cell.length_c   1.000
_cell.angle_alpha   90.00
_cell.angle_beta   90.00
_cell.angle_gamma   90.00
#
_symmetry.space_group_name_H-M   'P 1'
#
loop_
_entity.id
_entity.type
_entity.pdbx_description
1 polymer ?
#
loop_
_entity_poly.entity_id
_entity_poly.type
_entity_poly.pdbx_seq_one_letter_code
_entity_poly.pdbx_strand_id
1 'polypeptide(L)'
;MGTRRDLVVLVSDGVSDYSRKLLEADGFIVKHITLLANPNQVRPTRFWGVYTKLKIFNMTTYRKVVYLDADTVVVKSIEDLFNCGKFCANLKHSERMNSGVMVVEPSETLFKDMMNKVDSLPSYTGGDQGFLNSYYAEFANSRVYDPNKPLTPEPETQRLSTLYNADVGLYMLANKWMVDEKELRVIHYTLGPLKPWDWWTAWLVKPVAVWQDVRQNLEESLPGTGGGKNPRDQLVVKILFILPICMLLCGYYGSCFQTNKELLSMRTLCAFARQARYKYKSEEELPSYSTVGVASSSFGISNQKVSTGAHLKLPSYFGAIAVAVCFMCALISLAFAFLVIPRQVMPWTGLLLMFEWTFVTFFLLFGSYLRFVYKWGSFSANQAGYGSLDLSENHTGTGHQQNTSDCDTTSAFYWMGMATISTIAPLSPTVLGITAIFAKLGLMVAGGVVLASFMTYASEHLAMSAFVKGQRGRSKIPESSRSE
;
A
#
# COMPACT_ATOMS: atom_id res chain seq x y z
N MET A 1 -18.13 19.58 -16.40
CA MET A 1 -18.95 18.58 -17.14
C MET A 1 -19.89 19.34 -18.09
N GLY A 2 -20.14 18.84 -19.31
CA GLY A 2 -20.84 19.60 -20.36
C GLY A 2 -21.76 18.74 -21.24
N THR A 3 -22.27 17.63 -20.72
CA THR A 3 -23.30 16.84 -21.41
C THR A 3 -24.68 17.49 -21.23
N ARG A 4 -25.54 17.37 -22.24
CA ARG A 4 -26.95 17.80 -22.18
C ARG A 4 -27.89 16.65 -21.86
N ARG A 5 -27.34 15.48 -21.50
CA ARG A 5 -28.09 14.26 -21.22
C ARG A 5 -28.26 14.11 -19.71
N ASP A 6 -29.35 13.48 -19.33
CA ASP A 6 -29.60 13.10 -17.94
C ASP A 6 -28.48 12.20 -17.42
N LEU A 7 -27.89 12.59 -16.30
CA LEU A 7 -27.00 11.74 -15.52
C LEU A 7 -27.85 10.98 -14.50
N VAL A 8 -27.98 9.66 -14.67
CA VAL A 8 -28.82 8.82 -13.80
C VAL A 8 -27.93 7.81 -13.09
N VAL A 9 -28.12 7.67 -11.77
CA VAL A 9 -27.44 6.65 -10.97
C VAL A 9 -28.46 5.75 -10.30
N LEU A 10 -28.27 4.44 -10.47
CA LEU A 10 -29.11 3.42 -9.83
C LEU A 10 -28.46 3.02 -8.50
N VAL A 11 -29.15 3.25 -7.38
CA VAL A 11 -28.64 2.98 -6.04
C VAL A 11 -29.48 1.92 -5.32
N SER A 12 -28.84 1.05 -4.55
CA SER A 12 -29.50 0.09 -3.67
C SER A 12 -29.52 0.58 -2.22
N ASP A 13 -30.16 -0.19 -1.33
CA ASP A 13 -30.25 0.10 0.11
C ASP A 13 -28.88 0.20 0.80
N GLY A 14 -27.82 -0.37 0.20
CA GLY A 14 -26.46 -0.31 0.75
C GLY A 14 -25.77 1.04 0.59
N VAL A 15 -26.34 1.97 -0.18
CA VAL A 15 -25.78 3.31 -0.40
C VAL A 15 -26.29 4.27 0.68
N SER A 16 -25.37 4.91 1.41
CA SER A 16 -25.72 5.82 2.50
C SER A 16 -26.52 7.04 2.04
N ASP A 17 -27.37 7.60 2.91
CA ASP A 17 -28.10 8.84 2.65
C ASP A 17 -27.18 10.00 2.28
N TYR A 18 -26.02 10.09 2.92
CA TYR A 18 -25.01 11.10 2.60
C TYR A 18 -24.53 10.97 1.15
N SER A 19 -24.19 9.75 0.73
CA SER A 19 -23.75 9.48 -0.66
C SER A 19 -24.85 9.78 -1.68
N ARG A 20 -26.12 9.47 -1.36
CA ARG A 20 -27.27 9.79 -2.22
C ARG A 20 -27.43 11.31 -2.39
N LYS A 21 -27.39 12.07 -1.31
CA LYS A 21 -27.47 13.54 -1.34
C LYS A 21 -26.29 14.17 -2.09
N LEU A 22 -25.09 13.60 -1.96
CA LEU A 22 -23.93 14.06 -2.70
C LEU A 22 -24.11 13.85 -4.21
N LEU A 23 -24.59 12.67 -4.62
CA LEU A 23 -24.90 12.40 -6.03
C LEU A 23 -25.94 13.38 -6.59
N GLU A 24 -27.00 13.67 -5.83
CA GLU A 24 -28.01 14.68 -6.22
C GLU A 24 -27.40 16.08 -6.35
N ALA A 25 -26.53 16.47 -5.41
CA ALA A 25 -25.83 17.76 -5.46
C ALA A 25 -24.86 17.85 -6.65
N ASP A 26 -24.25 16.72 -7.05
CA ASP A 26 -23.43 16.59 -8.26
C ASP A 26 -24.26 16.58 -9.56
N GLY A 27 -25.60 16.71 -9.48
CA GLY A 27 -26.51 16.79 -10.62
C GLY A 27 -27.01 15.45 -11.13
N PHE A 28 -26.82 14.35 -10.40
CA PHE A 28 -27.38 13.05 -10.76
C PHE A 28 -28.84 12.92 -10.35
N ILE A 29 -29.65 12.33 -11.23
CA ILE A 29 -30.96 11.78 -10.91
C ILE A 29 -30.74 10.44 -10.20
N VAL A 30 -30.94 10.42 -8.88
CA VAL A 30 -30.78 9.22 -8.06
C VAL A 30 -32.04 8.37 -8.13
N LYS A 31 -31.94 7.17 -8.70
CA LYS A 31 -33.04 6.19 -8.74
C LYS A 31 -32.77 5.04 -7.78
N HIS A 32 -33.58 4.95 -6.74
CA HIS A 32 -33.53 3.82 -5.81
C HIS A 32 -34.10 2.55 -6.46
N ILE A 33 -33.38 1.45 -6.34
CA ILE A 33 -33.75 0.17 -6.95
C ILE A 33 -33.51 -1.01 -6.01
N THR A 34 -34.38 -2.01 -6.10
CA THR A 34 -34.15 -3.30 -5.45
C THR A 34 -33.04 -4.09 -6.15
N LEU A 35 -32.25 -4.85 -5.41
CA LEU A 35 -31.25 -5.73 -6.00
C LEU A 35 -31.93 -6.89 -6.73
N LEU A 36 -31.35 -7.30 -7.86
CA LEU A 36 -31.69 -8.58 -8.51
C LEU A 36 -30.76 -9.65 -7.98
N ALA A 37 -31.33 -10.75 -7.50
CA ALA A 37 -30.57 -11.90 -7.02
C ALA A 37 -29.77 -12.51 -8.17
N ASN A 38 -28.51 -12.85 -7.91
CA ASN A 38 -27.71 -13.61 -8.85
C ASN A 38 -28.10 -15.10 -8.76
N PRO A 39 -28.62 -15.71 -9.83
CA PRO A 39 -29.06 -17.10 -9.79
C PRO A 39 -27.91 -18.11 -9.77
N ASN A 40 -26.66 -17.65 -9.95
CA ASN A 40 -25.50 -18.51 -9.98
C ASN A 40 -24.97 -18.79 -8.56
N GLN A 41 -25.06 -20.04 -8.11
CA GLN A 41 -24.77 -20.43 -6.72
C GLN A 41 -23.28 -20.53 -6.37
N VAL A 42 -22.37 -20.68 -7.35
CA VAL A 42 -20.92 -20.92 -7.10
C VAL A 42 -20.10 -19.67 -7.42
N ARG A 43 -20.16 -18.62 -6.58
CA ARG A 43 -19.41 -17.36 -6.80
C ARG A 43 -19.02 -16.64 -5.51
N PRO A 44 -18.03 -15.72 -5.57
CA PRO A 44 -17.73 -14.85 -4.43
C PRO A 44 -18.96 -14.02 -4.05
N THR A 45 -19.21 -13.86 -2.74
CA THR A 45 -20.35 -13.11 -2.18
C THR A 45 -20.52 -11.70 -2.77
N ARG A 46 -19.42 -11.06 -3.18
CA ARG A 46 -19.43 -9.73 -3.83
C ARG A 46 -20.22 -9.69 -5.14
N PHE A 47 -20.49 -10.83 -5.78
CA PHE A 47 -21.24 -10.91 -7.04
C PHE A 47 -22.76 -11.14 -6.86
N TRP A 48 -23.23 -11.17 -5.62
CA TRP A 48 -24.64 -11.40 -5.30
C TRP A 48 -25.61 -10.45 -6.02
N GLY A 49 -25.29 -9.16 -6.10
CA GLY A 49 -26.16 -8.14 -6.68
C GLY A 49 -25.84 -7.76 -8.13
N VAL A 50 -24.91 -8.45 -8.80
CA VAL A 50 -24.37 -7.98 -10.09
C VAL A 50 -25.42 -7.98 -11.21
N TYR A 51 -26.40 -8.88 -11.16
CA TYR A 51 -27.50 -8.92 -12.13
C TYR A 51 -28.41 -7.68 -12.06
N THR A 52 -28.35 -6.90 -10.97
CA THR A 52 -29.08 -5.64 -10.82
C THR A 52 -28.83 -4.68 -11.98
N LYS A 53 -27.65 -4.76 -12.60
CA LYS A 53 -27.28 -4.02 -13.81
C LYS A 53 -28.25 -4.23 -14.97
N LEU A 54 -28.91 -5.38 -15.07
CA LEU A 54 -29.91 -5.65 -16.11
C LEU A 54 -31.13 -4.72 -16.04
N LYS A 55 -31.36 -4.02 -14.92
CA LYS A 55 -32.46 -3.05 -14.80
C LYS A 55 -32.36 -1.88 -15.77
N ILE A 56 -31.18 -1.60 -16.33
CA ILE A 56 -31.03 -0.57 -17.37
C ILE A 56 -31.85 -0.86 -18.62
N PHE A 57 -32.09 -2.14 -18.92
CA PHE A 57 -32.92 -2.57 -20.05
C PHE A 57 -34.41 -2.27 -19.82
N ASN A 58 -34.83 -1.94 -18.59
CA ASN A 58 -36.21 -1.56 -18.26
C ASN A 58 -36.39 -0.06 -18.03
N MET A 59 -35.40 0.78 -18.35
CA MET A 59 -35.47 2.24 -18.20
C MET A 59 -36.27 2.90 -19.35
N THR A 60 -37.49 2.43 -19.59
CA THR A 60 -38.33 2.78 -20.76
C THR A 60 -38.77 4.25 -20.82
N THR A 61 -38.52 5.04 -19.78
CA THR A 61 -38.65 6.51 -19.83
C THR A 61 -37.59 7.15 -20.73
N TYR A 62 -36.54 6.42 -21.09
CA TYR A 62 -35.47 6.86 -21.99
C TYR A 62 -35.52 6.09 -23.30
N ARG A 63 -35.36 6.80 -24.42
CA ARG A 63 -35.19 6.18 -25.74
C ARG A 63 -33.89 5.38 -25.83
N LYS A 64 -32.83 5.87 -25.20
CA LYS A 64 -31.50 5.27 -25.26
C LYS A 64 -30.72 5.60 -24.00
N VAL A 65 -29.99 4.62 -23.48
CA VAL A 65 -29.18 4.70 -22.27
C VAL A 65 -27.74 4.35 -22.63
N VAL A 66 -26.80 5.23 -22.29
CA VAL A 66 -25.36 4.92 -22.30
C VAL A 66 -24.97 4.57 -20.87
N TYR A 67 -24.73 3.29 -20.61
CA TYR A 67 -24.33 2.77 -19.32
C TYR A 67 -22.81 2.79 -19.17
N LEU A 68 -22.35 3.18 -17.99
CA LEU A 68 -20.96 3.18 -17.55
C LEU A 68 -20.86 2.50 -16.18
N ASP A 69 -19.94 1.55 -16.01
CA ASP A 69 -19.60 1.05 -14.67
C ASP A 69 -18.96 2.18 -13.83
N ALA A 70 -19.17 2.14 -12.51
CA ALA A 70 -18.71 3.18 -11.58
C ALA A 70 -17.16 3.28 -11.46
N ASP A 71 -16.44 2.32 -12.01
CA ASP A 71 -14.98 2.29 -12.13
C ASP A 71 -14.49 2.64 -13.54
N THR A 72 -15.26 3.47 -14.25
CA THR A 72 -14.86 4.10 -15.51
C THR A 72 -14.64 5.60 -15.32
N VAL A 73 -13.83 6.20 -16.19
CA VAL A 73 -13.68 7.67 -16.27
C VAL A 73 -13.79 8.11 -17.73
N VAL A 74 -14.63 9.13 -17.95
CA VAL A 74 -14.82 9.76 -19.25
C VAL A 74 -13.83 10.90 -19.39
N VAL A 75 -12.93 10.82 -20.37
CA VAL A 75 -11.86 11.80 -20.62
C VAL A 75 -12.14 12.70 -21.84
N LYS A 76 -13.06 12.28 -22.70
CA LYS A 76 -13.59 13.07 -23.83
C LYS A 76 -15.09 12.83 -23.98
N SER A 77 -15.77 13.71 -24.72
CA SER A 77 -17.19 13.53 -25.02
C SER A 77 -17.48 12.17 -25.65
N ILE A 78 -18.58 11.55 -25.21
CA ILE A 78 -19.13 10.29 -25.70
C ILE A 78 -20.58 10.44 -26.18
N GLU A 79 -21.03 11.68 -26.41
CA GLU A 79 -22.40 12.00 -26.89
C GLU A 79 -22.75 11.28 -28.19
N ASP A 80 -21.75 10.98 -29.01
CA ASP A 80 -21.95 10.24 -30.25
C ASP A 80 -22.41 8.79 -30.01
N LEU A 81 -22.21 8.21 -28.82
CA LEU A 81 -22.71 6.87 -28.50
C LEU A 81 -24.25 6.78 -28.53
N PHE A 82 -24.97 7.89 -28.38
CA PHE A 82 -26.43 7.92 -28.52
C PHE A 82 -26.91 7.69 -29.97
N ASN A 83 -26.01 7.66 -30.94
CA ASN A 83 -26.30 7.30 -32.33
C ASN A 83 -25.85 5.87 -32.69
N CYS A 84 -25.29 5.13 -31.73
CA CYS A 84 -24.98 3.71 -31.92
C CYS A 84 -26.27 2.88 -32.00
N GLY A 85 -26.18 1.63 -32.48
CA GLY A 85 -27.25 0.63 -32.53
C GLY A 85 -28.02 0.41 -31.23
N LYS A 86 -29.09 -0.41 -31.31
CA LYS A 86 -29.98 -0.68 -30.18
C LYS A 86 -29.25 -1.30 -28.99
N PHE A 87 -28.25 -2.14 -29.26
CA PHE A 87 -27.31 -2.60 -28.25
C PHE A 87 -25.86 -2.46 -28.73
N CYS A 88 -25.04 -1.73 -27.98
CA CYS A 88 -23.63 -1.60 -28.27
C CYS A 88 -22.76 -1.88 -27.05
N ALA A 89 -21.62 -2.51 -27.27
CA ALA A 89 -20.61 -2.76 -26.24
C ALA A 89 -19.23 -2.91 -26.88
N ASN A 90 -18.17 -2.84 -26.08
CA ASN A 90 -16.83 -3.10 -26.59
C ASN A 90 -16.48 -4.61 -26.50
N LEU A 91 -15.77 -5.13 -27.49
CA LEU A 91 -15.07 -6.42 -27.37
C LEU A 91 -13.71 -6.21 -26.70
N LYS A 92 -13.51 -6.80 -25.53
CA LYS A 92 -12.25 -6.68 -24.78
C LYS A 92 -11.15 -7.54 -25.39
N HIS A 93 -11.38 -8.86 -25.40
CA HIS A 93 -10.53 -9.90 -25.99
C HIS A 93 -11.40 -11.15 -26.23
N SER A 94 -11.00 -12.01 -27.18
CA SER A 94 -11.59 -13.33 -27.43
C SER A 94 -13.10 -13.37 -27.70
N GLU A 95 -13.59 -12.55 -28.64
CA GLU A 95 -14.99 -12.55 -29.14
C GLU A 95 -16.05 -12.25 -28.06
N ARG A 96 -15.63 -11.87 -26.85
CA ARG A 96 -16.51 -11.57 -25.73
C ARG A 96 -16.56 -10.09 -25.44
N MET A 97 -17.78 -9.59 -25.24
CA MET A 97 -17.99 -8.20 -24.86
C MET A 97 -17.67 -7.95 -23.39
N ASN A 98 -17.23 -6.73 -23.13
CA ASN A 98 -17.17 -6.16 -21.80
C ASN A 98 -18.44 -5.35 -21.54
N SER A 99 -19.09 -5.60 -20.40
CA SER A 99 -20.34 -4.93 -20.05
C SER A 99 -20.12 -3.58 -19.34
N GLY A 100 -18.89 -3.11 -19.16
CA GLY A 100 -18.62 -1.89 -18.40
C GLY A 100 -18.93 -0.59 -19.13
N VAL A 101 -19.04 -0.63 -20.45
CA VAL A 101 -19.59 0.48 -21.25
C VAL A 101 -20.54 -0.11 -22.27
N MET A 102 -21.81 0.26 -22.19
CA MET A 102 -22.85 -0.25 -23.07
C MET A 102 -23.79 0.85 -23.54
N VAL A 103 -24.35 0.69 -24.74
CA VAL A 103 -25.51 1.44 -25.22
C VAL A 103 -26.68 0.48 -25.26
N VAL A 104 -27.83 0.91 -24.75
CA VAL A 104 -29.05 0.09 -24.67
C VAL A 104 -30.24 0.94 -25.10
N GLU A 105 -31.06 0.43 -26.01
CA GLU A 105 -32.45 0.83 -26.23
C GLU A 105 -33.33 0.08 -25.22
N PRO A 106 -33.82 0.72 -24.15
CA PRO A 106 -34.59 0.03 -23.12
C PRO A 106 -35.93 -0.45 -23.67
N SER A 107 -36.33 -1.65 -23.28
CA SER A 107 -37.61 -2.25 -23.64
C SER A 107 -38.08 -3.20 -22.55
N GLU A 108 -39.32 -3.02 -22.10
CA GLU A 108 -39.94 -3.91 -21.11
C GLU A 108 -40.02 -5.35 -21.63
N THR A 109 -40.27 -5.54 -22.93
CA THR A 109 -40.33 -6.88 -23.54
C THR A 109 -38.96 -7.54 -23.54
N LEU A 110 -37.91 -6.79 -23.87
CA LEU A 110 -36.52 -7.26 -23.84
C LEU A 110 -36.09 -7.62 -22.40
N PHE A 111 -36.39 -6.74 -21.44
CA PHE A 111 -36.05 -6.99 -20.04
C PHE A 111 -36.79 -8.22 -19.49
N LYS A 112 -38.09 -8.37 -19.78
CA LYS A 112 -38.86 -9.55 -19.36
C LYS A 112 -38.30 -10.84 -19.96
N ASP A 113 -37.90 -10.82 -21.22
CA ASP A 113 -37.25 -11.96 -21.86
C ASP A 113 -35.90 -12.30 -21.20
N MET A 114 -35.10 -11.28 -20.86
CA MET A 114 -33.86 -11.49 -20.07
C MET A 114 -34.16 -12.12 -18.72
N MET A 115 -35.15 -11.62 -17.97
CA MET A 115 -35.53 -12.16 -16.65
C MET A 115 -36.04 -13.61 -16.74
N ASN A 116 -36.70 -14.01 -17.82
CA ASN A 116 -37.10 -15.41 -18.02
C ASN A 116 -35.90 -16.34 -18.29
N LYS A 117 -34.75 -15.78 -18.69
CA LYS A 117 -33.54 -16.52 -19.08
C LYS A 117 -32.43 -16.47 -18.03
N VAL A 118 -32.50 -15.62 -17.00
CA VAL A 118 -31.39 -15.50 -16.01
C VAL A 118 -31.06 -16.80 -15.29
N ASP A 119 -32.06 -17.65 -15.05
CA ASP A 119 -31.89 -18.93 -14.35
C ASP A 119 -31.42 -20.07 -15.27
N SER A 120 -31.70 -19.97 -16.58
CA SER A 120 -31.48 -21.06 -17.54
C SER A 120 -30.29 -20.82 -18.47
N LEU A 121 -29.97 -19.56 -18.77
CA LEU A 121 -28.88 -19.21 -19.66
C LEU A 121 -27.55 -19.22 -18.92
N PRO A 122 -26.52 -19.92 -19.42
CA PRO A 122 -25.25 -20.02 -18.72
C PRO A 122 -24.57 -18.67 -18.65
N SER A 123 -23.73 -18.50 -17.63
CA SER A 123 -22.94 -17.30 -17.48
C SER A 123 -21.51 -17.63 -17.06
N TYR A 124 -20.57 -17.50 -18.00
CA TYR A 124 -19.19 -17.98 -17.80
C TYR A 124 -18.43 -17.20 -16.72
N THR A 125 -18.74 -15.91 -16.51
CA THR A 125 -18.26 -15.12 -15.36
C THR A 125 -19.20 -15.19 -14.18
N GLY A 126 -20.44 -15.62 -14.45
CA GLY A 126 -21.71 -15.24 -13.86
C GLY A 126 -21.84 -14.16 -12.83
N GLY A 127 -21.27 -13.03 -13.21
CA GLY A 127 -22.07 -11.81 -13.19
C GLY A 127 -22.89 -11.61 -14.48
N ASP A 128 -23.26 -10.35 -14.68
CA ASP A 128 -23.98 -9.81 -15.83
C ASP A 128 -23.21 -10.00 -17.13
N GLN A 129 -21.88 -9.80 -17.13
CA GLN A 129 -21.09 -9.84 -18.37
C GLN A 129 -21.19 -11.21 -19.04
N GLY A 130 -21.11 -12.29 -18.26
CA GLY A 130 -21.22 -13.64 -18.79
C GLY A 130 -22.60 -13.92 -19.37
N PHE A 131 -23.65 -13.44 -18.70
CA PHE A 131 -25.03 -13.64 -19.08
C PHE A 131 -25.33 -12.89 -20.37
N LEU A 132 -24.93 -11.62 -20.43
CA LEU A 132 -25.10 -10.78 -21.61
C LEU A 132 -24.37 -11.37 -22.83
N ASN A 133 -23.17 -11.93 -22.66
CA ASN A 133 -22.46 -12.61 -23.75
C ASN A 133 -23.19 -13.86 -24.25
N SER A 134 -23.83 -14.61 -23.35
CA SER A 134 -24.66 -15.76 -23.75
C SER A 134 -26.00 -15.32 -24.36
N TYR A 135 -26.55 -14.20 -23.92
CA TYR A 135 -27.82 -13.65 -24.43
C TYR A 135 -27.65 -13.08 -25.84
N TYR A 136 -26.56 -12.34 -26.07
CA TYR A 136 -26.16 -11.83 -27.38
C TYR A 136 -25.04 -12.68 -27.98
N ALA A 137 -25.30 -13.98 -28.20
CA ALA A 137 -24.29 -14.93 -28.68
C ALA A 137 -23.59 -14.51 -29.99
N GLU A 138 -24.33 -13.85 -30.90
CA GLU A 138 -23.82 -13.37 -32.19
C GLU A 138 -23.17 -11.98 -32.12
N PHE A 139 -23.01 -11.39 -30.92
CA PHE A 139 -22.52 -10.02 -30.78
C PHE A 139 -21.16 -9.80 -31.43
N ALA A 140 -20.28 -10.80 -31.40
CA ALA A 140 -18.95 -10.74 -32.01
C ALA A 140 -19.00 -10.41 -33.52
N ASN A 141 -20.04 -10.87 -34.21
CA ASN A 141 -20.26 -10.66 -35.65
C ASN A 141 -20.81 -9.26 -35.99
N SER A 142 -21.16 -8.45 -34.98
CA SER A 142 -21.71 -7.11 -35.19
C SER A 142 -20.69 -6.16 -35.85
N ARG A 143 -21.17 -5.19 -36.62
CA ARG A 143 -20.30 -4.17 -37.24
C ARG A 143 -19.74 -3.22 -36.19
N VAL A 144 -18.53 -2.71 -36.41
CA VAL A 144 -17.97 -1.65 -35.57
C VAL A 144 -18.76 -0.35 -35.80
N TYR A 145 -19.10 0.33 -34.72
CA TYR A 145 -19.72 1.65 -34.76
C TYR A 145 -18.71 2.70 -35.24
N ASP A 146 -19.07 3.42 -36.31
CA ASP A 146 -18.34 4.57 -36.82
C ASP A 146 -19.21 5.82 -36.66
N PRO A 147 -18.85 6.75 -35.75
CA PRO A 147 -19.60 7.98 -35.51
C PRO A 147 -19.78 8.86 -36.77
N ASN A 148 -18.88 8.73 -37.77
CA ASN A 148 -18.94 9.52 -39.00
C ASN A 148 -19.84 8.88 -40.07
N LYS A 149 -20.28 7.63 -39.86
CA LYS A 149 -21.08 6.86 -40.81
C LYS A 149 -22.22 6.14 -40.08
N PRO A 150 -23.18 6.87 -39.48
CA PRO A 150 -24.33 6.27 -38.83
C PRO A 150 -25.14 5.45 -39.84
N LEU A 151 -25.69 4.33 -39.39
CA LEU A 151 -26.48 3.41 -40.23
C LEU A 151 -27.97 3.67 -40.03
N THR A 152 -28.72 3.65 -41.14
CA THR A 152 -30.19 3.75 -41.16
C THR A 152 -30.77 2.62 -42.03
N PRO A 153 -31.71 1.80 -41.52
CA PRO A 153 -32.21 1.80 -40.14
C PRO A 153 -31.12 1.45 -39.12
N GLU A 154 -31.36 1.81 -37.86
CA GLU A 154 -30.44 1.54 -36.76
C GLU A 154 -30.27 0.02 -36.57
N PRO A 155 -29.03 -0.51 -36.52
CA PRO A 155 -28.80 -1.93 -36.36
C PRO A 155 -29.17 -2.42 -34.95
N GLU A 156 -29.57 -3.69 -34.85
CA GLU A 156 -29.86 -4.34 -33.56
C GLU A 156 -28.63 -4.35 -32.64
N THR A 157 -27.44 -4.62 -33.18
CA THR A 157 -26.19 -4.65 -32.42
C THR A 157 -25.03 -3.99 -33.16
N GLN A 158 -24.13 -3.31 -32.43
CA GLN A 158 -22.86 -2.79 -32.94
C GLN A 158 -21.72 -2.90 -31.91
N ARG A 159 -20.48 -3.00 -32.40
CA ARG A 159 -19.28 -3.04 -31.57
C ARG A 159 -18.71 -1.64 -31.36
N LEU A 160 -18.49 -1.27 -30.11
CA LEU A 160 -17.74 -0.07 -29.76
C LEU A 160 -16.24 -0.31 -29.93
N SER A 161 -15.54 0.68 -30.48
CA SER A 161 -14.07 0.71 -30.47
C SER A 161 -13.52 0.72 -29.04
N THR A 162 -12.31 0.21 -28.84
CA THR A 162 -11.59 0.26 -27.55
C THR A 162 -11.41 1.68 -27.02
N LEU A 163 -11.51 2.71 -27.88
CA LEU A 163 -11.54 4.12 -27.48
C LEU A 163 -12.62 4.44 -26.44
N TYR A 164 -13.76 3.75 -26.49
CA TYR A 164 -14.91 3.96 -25.60
C TYR A 164 -14.93 3.01 -24.40
N ASN A 165 -13.94 2.12 -24.24
CA ASN A 165 -13.85 1.21 -23.10
C ASN A 165 -12.41 0.69 -22.97
N ALA A 166 -11.46 1.59 -22.73
CA ALA A 166 -10.05 1.25 -22.69
C ALA A 166 -9.69 0.53 -21.38
N ASP A 167 -9.22 -0.70 -21.50
CA ASP A 167 -9.05 -1.60 -20.37
C ASP A 167 -7.68 -1.42 -19.68
N VAL A 168 -7.71 -0.98 -18.41
CA VAL A 168 -6.48 -0.81 -17.60
C VAL A 168 -5.76 -2.13 -17.34
N GLY A 169 -6.47 -3.25 -17.27
CA GLY A 169 -5.88 -4.59 -17.18
C GLY A 169 -5.04 -4.93 -18.40
N LEU A 170 -5.50 -4.60 -19.61
CA LEU A 170 -4.70 -4.76 -20.84
C LEU A 170 -3.51 -3.79 -20.87
N TYR A 171 -3.71 -2.54 -20.44
CA TYR A 171 -2.62 -1.58 -20.30
C TYR A 171 -1.50 -2.13 -19.42
N MET A 172 -1.84 -2.77 -18.30
CA MET A 172 -0.83 -3.31 -17.38
C MET A 172 -0.02 -4.46 -17.96
N LEU A 173 -0.60 -5.26 -18.84
CA LEU A 173 0.12 -6.32 -19.55
C LEU A 173 1.02 -5.77 -20.66
N ALA A 174 0.54 -4.76 -21.40
CA ALA A 174 1.25 -4.20 -22.56
C ALA A 174 2.17 -3.02 -22.23
N ASN A 175 2.03 -2.43 -21.03
CA ASN A 175 2.62 -1.15 -20.61
C ASN A 175 2.37 0.02 -21.60
N LYS A 176 1.26 -0.04 -22.35
CA LYS A 176 0.81 1.00 -23.29
C LYS A 176 -0.66 0.82 -23.61
N TRP A 177 -1.30 1.88 -24.10
CA TRP A 177 -2.63 1.76 -24.71
C TRP A 177 -2.54 1.06 -26.06
N MET A 178 -3.55 0.25 -26.39
CA MET A 178 -3.67 -0.43 -27.69
C MET A 178 -4.20 0.49 -28.80
N VAL A 179 -4.46 1.75 -28.46
CA VAL A 179 -5.02 2.81 -29.29
C VAL A 179 -4.24 4.09 -29.01
N ASP A 180 -4.41 5.11 -29.86
CA ASP A 180 -3.85 6.42 -29.59
C ASP A 180 -4.42 6.98 -28.28
N GLU A 181 -3.54 7.26 -27.32
CA GLU A 181 -3.88 7.82 -26.01
C GLU A 181 -4.63 9.15 -26.16
N LYS A 182 -4.27 9.94 -27.18
CA LYS A 182 -4.91 11.22 -27.45
C LYS A 182 -6.35 11.05 -27.89
N GLU A 183 -6.75 9.89 -28.43
CA GLU A 183 -8.11 9.63 -28.90
C GLU A 183 -8.99 8.89 -27.90
N LEU A 184 -8.44 8.51 -26.74
CA LEU A 184 -9.19 7.85 -25.68
C LEU A 184 -10.40 8.68 -25.26
N ARG A 185 -11.51 7.99 -25.01
CA ARG A 185 -12.77 8.62 -24.56
C ARG A 185 -13.20 8.10 -23.20
N VAL A 186 -13.07 6.80 -22.95
CA VAL A 186 -13.39 6.19 -21.65
C VAL A 186 -12.28 5.23 -21.25
N ILE A 187 -11.80 5.36 -20.01
CA ILE A 187 -10.87 4.43 -19.39
C ILE A 187 -11.62 3.61 -18.34
N HIS A 188 -11.44 2.30 -18.33
CA HIS A 188 -12.12 1.36 -17.45
C HIS A 188 -11.13 0.60 -16.56
N TYR A 189 -11.25 0.79 -15.25
CA TYR A 189 -10.38 0.22 -14.22
C TYR A 189 -10.80 -1.21 -13.83
N THR A 190 -10.66 -2.13 -14.79
CA THR A 190 -11.14 -3.52 -14.72
C THR A 190 -10.44 -4.43 -13.70
N LEU A 191 -9.34 -3.96 -13.09
CA LEU A 191 -8.56 -4.76 -12.15
C LEU A 191 -9.18 -4.74 -10.76
N GLY A 192 -9.87 -5.84 -10.43
CA GLY A 192 -10.66 -6.00 -9.21
C GLY A 192 -10.00 -5.57 -7.87
N PRO A 193 -8.71 -5.83 -7.61
CA PRO A 193 -8.05 -5.36 -6.39
C PRO A 193 -7.42 -3.97 -6.51
N LEU A 194 -7.25 -3.43 -7.72
CA LEU A 194 -6.52 -2.18 -7.98
C LEU A 194 -7.50 -1.10 -8.44
N LYS A 195 -8.30 -0.60 -7.51
CA LYS A 195 -9.29 0.43 -7.81
C LYS A 195 -8.73 1.84 -7.63
N PRO A 196 -9.10 2.78 -8.51
CA PRO A 196 -8.41 4.06 -8.59
C PRO A 196 -8.68 5.00 -7.40
N TRP A 197 -9.74 4.74 -6.61
CA TRP A 197 -10.01 5.47 -5.37
C TRP A 197 -9.11 5.06 -4.21
N ASP A 198 -8.40 3.93 -4.32
CA ASP A 198 -7.42 3.51 -3.32
C ASP A 198 -6.10 4.25 -3.54
N TRP A 199 -5.70 5.10 -2.60
CA TRP A 199 -4.54 5.99 -2.73
C TRP A 199 -3.25 5.27 -3.14
N TRP A 200 -3.08 4.01 -2.71
CA TRP A 200 -1.87 3.23 -2.94
C TRP A 200 -1.77 2.70 -4.38
N THR A 201 -2.88 2.60 -5.10
CA THR A 201 -2.90 2.08 -6.48
C THR A 201 -2.22 3.02 -7.47
N ALA A 202 -2.21 4.33 -7.18
CA ALA A 202 -1.54 5.34 -8.00
C ALA A 202 -0.02 5.10 -8.12
N TRP A 203 0.59 4.45 -7.12
CA TRP A 203 2.01 4.10 -7.14
C TRP A 203 2.31 2.88 -8.01
N LEU A 204 1.31 2.03 -8.25
CA LEU A 204 1.44 0.79 -9.00
C LEU A 204 1.02 0.97 -10.46
N VAL A 205 -0.11 1.64 -10.70
CA VAL A 205 -0.84 1.65 -11.98
C VAL A 205 -0.86 3.06 -12.57
N LYS A 206 -0.09 3.29 -13.64
CA LYS A 206 0.07 4.62 -14.25
C LYS A 206 -1.27 5.27 -14.67
N PRO A 207 -2.23 4.56 -15.31
CA PRO A 207 -3.52 5.15 -15.66
C PRO A 207 -4.30 5.79 -14.50
N VAL A 208 -4.08 5.36 -13.25
CA VAL A 208 -4.73 5.94 -12.07
C VAL A 208 -4.45 7.44 -11.92
N ALA A 209 -3.34 7.95 -12.47
CA ALA A 209 -3.07 9.39 -12.50
C ALA A 209 -4.23 10.17 -13.14
N VAL A 210 -4.80 9.67 -14.24
CA VAL A 210 -5.94 10.30 -14.93
C VAL A 210 -7.17 10.40 -14.01
N TRP A 211 -7.43 9.35 -13.21
CA TRP A 211 -8.50 9.40 -12.21
C TRP A 211 -8.24 10.46 -11.14
N GLN A 212 -7.00 10.54 -10.65
CA GLN A 212 -6.65 11.52 -9.61
C GLN A 212 -6.70 12.96 -10.14
N ASP A 213 -6.31 13.19 -11.40
CA ASP A 213 -6.40 14.49 -12.06
C ASP A 213 -7.87 14.91 -12.20
N VAL A 214 -8.75 14.01 -12.64
CA VAL A 214 -10.20 14.27 -12.69
C VAL A 214 -10.74 14.55 -11.28
N ARG A 215 -10.37 13.73 -10.30
CA ARG A 215 -10.80 13.86 -8.90
C ARG A 215 -10.43 15.22 -8.31
N GLN A 216 -9.22 15.70 -8.53
CA GLN A 216 -8.75 16.99 -7.98
C GLN A 216 -9.51 18.18 -8.56
N ASN A 217 -10.03 18.07 -9.78
CA ASN A 217 -10.80 19.10 -10.46
C ASN A 217 -12.31 19.04 -10.15
N LEU A 218 -12.76 18.12 -9.28
CA LEU A 218 -14.17 18.07 -8.86
C LEU A 218 -14.52 19.29 -8.02
N GLU A 219 -15.60 19.96 -8.40
CA GLU A 219 -16.17 21.08 -7.67
C GLU A 219 -16.73 20.63 -6.32
N GLU A 220 -16.94 21.60 -5.43
CA GLU A 220 -17.51 21.35 -4.10
C GLU A 220 -19.04 21.47 -4.15
N SER A 221 -19.72 20.35 -4.34
CA SER A 221 -21.19 20.30 -4.36
C SER A 221 -21.82 20.27 -2.96
N LEU A 222 -21.09 19.77 -1.96
CA LEU A 222 -21.46 19.80 -0.54
C LEU A 222 -20.25 20.25 0.31
N PRO A 223 -20.46 20.81 1.51
CA PRO A 223 -19.37 21.30 2.34
C PRO A 223 -18.27 20.25 2.59
N GLY A 224 -17.06 20.56 2.15
CA GLY A 224 -15.87 19.72 2.30
C GLY A 224 -15.73 18.57 1.29
N THR A 225 -16.51 18.54 0.20
CA THR A 225 -16.41 17.49 -0.83
C THR A 225 -15.52 17.83 -2.03
N GLY A 226 -15.13 19.11 -2.18
CA GLY A 226 -14.29 19.57 -3.29
C GLY A 226 -13.00 18.75 -3.44
N GLY A 227 -12.65 18.43 -4.70
CA GLY A 227 -11.54 17.54 -5.02
C GLY A 227 -11.79 16.07 -4.64
N GLY A 228 -13.05 15.65 -4.56
CA GLY A 228 -13.46 14.30 -4.15
C GLY A 228 -13.05 13.95 -2.72
N LYS A 229 -13.12 14.93 -1.81
CA LYS A 229 -12.79 14.77 -0.39
C LYS A 229 -14.02 14.31 0.41
N ASN A 230 -13.76 13.75 1.58
CA ASN A 230 -14.78 13.36 2.54
C ASN A 230 -14.46 14.02 3.90
N PRO A 231 -15.39 14.79 4.50
CA PRO A 231 -15.16 15.46 5.78
C PRO A 231 -14.73 14.51 6.90
N ARG A 232 -15.26 13.28 6.94
CA ARG A 232 -14.87 12.28 7.95
C ARG A 232 -13.43 11.84 7.77
N ASP A 233 -13.04 11.51 6.54
CA ASP A 233 -11.67 11.10 6.23
C ASP A 233 -10.68 12.24 6.47
N GLN A 234 -11.07 13.49 6.18
CA GLN A 234 -10.26 14.67 6.48
C GLN A 234 -10.02 14.84 7.98
N LEU A 235 -11.04 14.61 8.82
CA LEU A 235 -10.87 14.63 10.27
C LEU A 235 -9.90 13.54 10.73
N VAL A 236 -10.05 12.31 10.22
CA VAL A 236 -9.15 11.20 10.54
C VAL A 236 -7.71 11.54 10.14
N VAL A 237 -7.50 12.03 8.92
CA VAL A 237 -6.18 12.44 8.43
C VAL A 237 -5.55 13.51 9.32
N LYS A 238 -6.31 14.53 9.75
CA LYS A 238 -5.81 15.56 10.69
C LYS A 238 -5.38 14.94 12.02
N ILE A 239 -6.18 14.04 12.59
CA ILE A 239 -5.84 13.33 13.82
C ILE A 239 -4.56 12.51 13.63
N LEU A 240 -4.45 11.78 12.51
CA LEU A 240 -3.29 10.93 12.22
C LEU A 240 -1.98 11.72 12.10
N PHE A 241 -2.01 12.97 11.62
CA PHE A 241 -0.84 13.85 11.60
C PHE A 241 -0.52 14.50 12.96
N ILE A 242 -1.55 14.85 13.74
CA ILE A 242 -1.36 15.54 15.03
C ILE A 242 -0.89 14.55 16.11
N LEU A 243 -1.40 13.32 16.10
CA LEU A 243 -1.20 12.36 17.18
C LEU A 243 0.28 11.98 17.41
N PRO A 244 1.11 11.68 16.38
CA PRO A 244 2.54 11.44 16.57
C PRO A 244 3.28 12.65 17.17
N ILE A 245 2.92 13.86 16.76
CA ILE A 245 3.47 15.11 17.29
C ILE A 245 3.11 15.26 18.78
N CYS A 246 1.85 15.02 19.15
CA CYS A 246 1.42 15.02 20.55
C CYS A 246 2.16 13.95 21.37
N MET A 247 2.34 12.73 20.84
CA MET A 247 3.10 11.68 21.52
C MET A 247 4.56 12.07 21.75
N LEU A 248 5.17 12.80 20.79
CA LEU A 248 6.53 13.34 20.93
C LEU A 248 6.58 14.43 22.02
N LEU A 249 5.64 15.37 22.00
CA LEU A 249 5.57 16.50 22.95
C LEU A 249 5.24 16.06 24.39
N CYS A 250 4.35 15.08 24.56
CA CYS A 250 3.97 14.55 25.89
C CYS A 250 5.03 13.61 26.49
N GLY A 251 6.21 13.47 25.88
CA GLY A 251 7.31 12.66 26.41
C GLY A 251 7.05 11.16 26.37
N TYR A 252 5.98 10.69 25.70
CA TYR A 252 5.70 9.26 25.53
C TYR A 252 6.84 8.58 24.75
N TYR A 253 7.41 9.29 23.78
CA TYR A 253 8.68 8.92 23.16
C TYR A 253 9.85 8.96 24.14
N GLY A 254 9.98 9.98 24.99
CA GLY A 254 11.07 10.12 25.96
C GLY A 254 11.14 9.00 27.02
N SER A 255 10.00 8.47 27.46
CA SER A 255 9.93 7.31 28.37
C SER A 255 10.20 5.98 27.64
N CYS A 256 9.79 5.87 26.37
CA CYS A 256 10.20 4.77 25.50
C CYS A 256 11.71 4.82 25.14
N PHE A 257 12.27 6.01 24.98
CA PHE A 257 13.65 6.26 24.56
C PHE A 257 14.62 6.50 25.73
N GLN A 258 14.26 6.10 26.95
CA GLN A 258 15.05 6.47 28.14
C GLN A 258 16.45 5.82 28.22
N THR A 259 16.80 4.93 27.29
CA THR A 259 18.18 4.46 27.05
C THR A 259 18.93 5.21 25.93
N ASN A 260 18.27 6.11 25.18
CA ASN A 260 18.82 6.83 24.03
C ASN A 260 18.25 8.26 23.90
N LYS A 261 18.68 9.16 24.78
CA LYS A 261 18.39 10.61 24.71
C LYS A 261 18.94 11.31 23.45
N GLU A 262 19.74 10.64 22.63
CA GLU A 262 20.53 11.25 21.54
C GLU A 262 20.02 10.94 20.11
N LEU A 263 18.82 10.36 19.94
CA LEU A 263 18.34 9.96 18.60
C LEU A 263 17.88 11.15 17.71
N LEU A 264 17.71 12.35 18.26
CA LEU A 264 17.12 13.50 17.55
C LEU A 264 18.03 14.75 17.48
N SER A 265 19.33 14.61 17.76
CA SER A 265 20.26 15.74 17.72
C SER A 265 20.95 15.83 16.35
N MET A 266 20.81 16.97 15.66
CA MET A 266 21.61 17.34 14.46
C MET A 266 23.14 17.22 14.68
N ARG A 267 23.61 17.08 15.93
CA ARG A 267 25.03 16.84 16.25
C ARG A 267 25.56 15.49 15.75
N THR A 268 24.75 14.43 15.66
CA THR A 268 25.22 13.10 15.20
C THR A 268 25.52 13.07 13.70
N LEU A 269 24.76 13.80 12.87
CA LEU A 269 25.06 13.99 11.44
C LEU A 269 26.38 14.74 11.22
N CYS A 270 26.65 15.79 11.99
CA CYS A 270 27.91 16.53 11.93
C CYS A 270 29.11 15.74 12.51
N ALA A 271 28.88 14.83 13.46
CA ALA A 271 29.91 13.93 13.97
C ALA A 271 30.24 12.84 12.92
N PHE A 272 29.23 12.30 12.24
CA PHE A 272 29.39 11.33 11.16
C PHE A 272 30.13 11.91 9.95
N ALA A 273 29.77 13.12 9.50
CA ALA A 273 30.47 13.82 8.42
C ALA A 273 31.93 14.13 8.76
N ARG A 274 32.24 14.33 10.05
CA ARG A 274 33.61 14.49 10.55
C ARG A 274 34.36 13.16 10.57
N GLN A 275 33.75 12.07 11.04
CA GLN A 275 34.39 10.77 11.14
C GLN A 275 34.63 10.10 9.76
N ALA A 276 33.70 10.27 8.82
CA ALA A 276 33.88 9.84 7.43
C ALA A 276 34.99 10.65 6.71
N ARG A 277 35.11 11.95 6.99
CA ARG A 277 36.25 12.77 6.53
C ARG A 277 37.58 12.33 7.13
N TYR A 278 37.60 11.94 8.41
CA TYR A 278 38.82 11.44 9.05
C TYR A 278 39.26 10.10 8.44
N LYS A 279 38.32 9.18 8.20
CA LYS A 279 38.60 7.86 7.59
C LYS A 279 39.02 7.94 6.12
N TYR A 280 38.61 8.99 5.40
CA TYR A 280 39.03 9.25 4.03
C TYR A 280 40.38 10.00 3.95
N LYS A 281 40.81 10.66 5.02
CA LYS A 281 42.05 11.46 5.07
C LYS A 281 43.24 10.70 5.66
N SER A 282 43.01 9.57 6.32
CA SER A 282 44.05 8.61 6.69
C SER A 282 44.30 7.66 5.51
N GLU A 283 45.33 7.93 4.71
CA GLU A 283 45.95 6.92 3.85
C GLU A 283 46.53 5.83 4.75
N GLU A 284 45.86 4.69 4.85
CA GLU A 284 46.43 3.44 5.34
C GLU A 284 46.09 2.34 4.32
N GLU A 285 47.13 1.65 3.89
CA GLU A 285 47.20 0.81 2.69
C GLU A 285 46.17 -0.33 2.66
N LEU A 286 45.61 -0.58 1.47
CA LEU A 286 44.77 -1.74 1.15
C LEU A 286 45.52 -3.06 1.41
N PRO A 287 44.93 -4.04 2.11
CA PRO A 287 45.34 -5.43 1.95
C PRO A 287 44.73 -6.00 0.66
N SER A 288 45.61 -6.61 -0.12
CA SER A 288 45.41 -7.26 -1.41
C SER A 288 44.36 -8.38 -1.40
N TYR A 289 43.46 -8.35 -2.38
CA TYR A 289 42.54 -9.44 -2.71
C TYR A 289 43.31 -10.63 -3.29
N SER A 290 43.25 -11.78 -2.61
CA SER A 290 43.61 -13.07 -3.18
C SER A 290 42.34 -13.86 -3.45
N THR A 291 42.14 -14.22 -4.72
CA THR A 291 41.06 -15.04 -5.26
C THR A 291 41.15 -16.49 -4.78
N VAL A 292 40.11 -17.04 -4.14
CA VAL A 292 39.78 -18.49 -4.19
C VAL A 292 38.28 -18.72 -3.94
N GLY A 293 37.60 -19.30 -4.93
CA GLY A 293 36.77 -20.49 -4.72
C GLY A 293 35.30 -20.33 -4.32
N VAL A 294 34.43 -20.64 -5.27
CA VAL A 294 33.04 -21.09 -5.03
C VAL A 294 33.05 -22.30 -4.09
N ALA A 295 32.34 -22.22 -2.96
CA ALA A 295 31.90 -23.39 -2.21
C ALA A 295 30.53 -23.15 -1.58
N SER A 296 29.62 -24.05 -1.96
CA SER A 296 28.26 -24.28 -1.54
C SER A 296 28.07 -24.49 -0.03
N SER A 297 26.94 -23.99 0.48
CA SER A 297 26.13 -24.52 1.59
C SER A 297 26.85 -25.27 2.71
N SER A 298 27.08 -24.61 3.84
CA SER A 298 26.92 -25.25 5.15
C SER A 298 26.66 -24.17 6.22
N PHE A 299 25.65 -24.44 7.06
CA PHE A 299 25.44 -23.76 8.32
C PHE A 299 26.70 -23.90 9.18
N GLY A 300 27.44 -22.81 9.37
CA GLY A 300 28.66 -22.76 10.17
C GLY A 300 28.62 -21.57 11.12
N ILE A 301 28.40 -21.87 12.39
CA ILE A 301 28.47 -20.93 13.53
C ILE A 301 29.84 -20.25 13.50
N SER A 302 29.90 -18.94 13.25
CA SER A 302 31.13 -18.17 13.41
C SER A 302 31.22 -17.65 14.85
N ASN A 303 32.04 -18.35 15.65
CA ASN A 303 32.51 -17.84 16.93
C ASN A 303 33.56 -16.76 16.64
N GLN A 304 33.16 -15.49 16.62
CA GLN A 304 34.11 -14.39 16.77
C GLN A 304 34.58 -14.36 18.23
N LYS A 305 35.73 -14.98 18.50
CA LYS A 305 36.50 -14.83 19.74
C LYS A 305 36.96 -13.38 19.87
N VAL A 306 36.23 -12.60 20.69
CA VAL A 306 36.79 -11.43 21.37
C VAL A 306 37.44 -11.95 22.66
N SER A 307 38.74 -11.69 22.80
CA SER A 307 39.55 -12.16 23.92
C SER A 307 39.17 -11.48 25.25
N THR A 308 39.10 -12.30 26.30
CA THR A 308 39.26 -12.00 27.74
C THR A 308 38.26 -11.06 28.42
N GLY A 309 37.30 -11.67 29.15
CA GLY A 309 36.46 -11.03 30.18
C GLY A 309 35.06 -11.65 30.28
N ALA A 310 34.83 -12.50 31.30
CA ALA A 310 33.55 -13.10 31.74
C ALA A 310 32.57 -13.61 30.65
N HIS A 311 32.45 -14.92 30.51
CA HIS A 311 31.50 -15.60 29.61
C HIS A 311 30.05 -15.09 29.77
N LEU A 312 29.60 -14.24 28.84
CA LEU A 312 28.19 -13.96 28.59
C LEU A 312 27.51 -15.24 28.09
N LYS A 313 26.86 -16.01 28.96
CA LYS A 313 25.97 -17.11 28.54
C LYS A 313 24.64 -16.53 28.05
N LEU A 314 24.63 -15.96 26.85
CA LEU A 314 23.39 -15.69 26.14
C LEU A 314 22.87 -17.02 25.55
N PRO A 315 21.57 -17.35 25.68
CA PRO A 315 21.04 -18.58 25.08
C PRO A 315 21.27 -18.59 23.56
N SER A 316 21.63 -19.75 23.00
CA SER A 316 21.95 -19.90 21.57
C SER A 316 20.81 -19.49 20.62
N TYR A 317 19.57 -19.51 21.10
CA TYR A 317 18.38 -19.12 20.37
C TYR A 317 18.02 -17.63 20.48
N PHE A 318 18.77 -16.83 21.26
CA PHE A 318 18.43 -15.45 21.54
C PHE A 318 18.38 -14.57 20.27
N GLY A 319 19.39 -14.68 19.39
CA GLY A 319 19.41 -13.94 18.12
C GLY A 319 18.22 -14.29 17.24
N ALA A 320 17.88 -15.57 17.13
CA ALA A 320 16.73 -16.04 16.35
C ALA A 320 15.39 -15.47 16.88
N ILE A 321 15.22 -15.37 18.21
CA ILE A 321 14.03 -14.75 18.81
C ILE A 321 13.98 -13.26 18.46
N ALA A 322 15.11 -12.53 18.54
CA ALA A 322 15.15 -11.11 18.21
C ALA A 322 14.76 -10.84 16.76
N VAL A 323 15.25 -11.66 15.83
CA VAL A 323 14.88 -11.62 14.41
C VAL A 323 13.39 -11.87 14.24
N ALA A 324 12.85 -12.95 14.82
CA ALA A 324 11.44 -13.27 14.71
C ALA A 324 10.53 -12.15 15.25
N VAL A 325 10.86 -11.59 16.41
CA VAL A 325 10.12 -10.46 17.00
C VAL A 325 10.22 -9.22 16.11
N CYS A 326 11.38 -8.93 15.53
CA CYS A 326 11.57 -7.79 14.61
C CYS A 326 10.63 -7.89 13.40
N PHE A 327 10.62 -9.04 12.71
CA PHE A 327 9.73 -9.25 11.56
C PHE A 327 8.25 -9.21 11.92
N MET A 328 7.86 -9.78 13.07
CA MET A 328 6.49 -9.69 13.57
C MET A 328 6.08 -8.24 13.85
N CYS A 329 6.95 -7.44 14.49
CA CYS A 329 6.71 -6.02 14.71
C CYS A 329 6.56 -5.27 13.39
N ALA A 330 7.38 -5.55 12.38
CA ALA A 330 7.32 -4.90 11.07
C ALA A 330 6.00 -5.22 10.33
N LEU A 331 5.58 -6.49 10.33
CA LEU A 331 4.33 -6.92 9.70
C LEU A 331 3.12 -6.30 10.40
N ILE A 332 3.08 -6.31 11.74
CA ILE A 332 2.01 -5.69 12.53
C ILE A 332 1.97 -4.18 12.26
N SER A 333 3.12 -3.51 12.19
CA SER A 333 3.20 -2.07 11.97
C SER A 333 2.69 -1.67 10.58
N LEU A 334 3.08 -2.42 9.55
CA LEU A 334 2.60 -2.21 8.19
C LEU A 334 1.09 -2.45 8.09
N ALA A 335 0.59 -3.56 8.66
CA ALA A 335 -0.83 -3.87 8.67
C ALA A 335 -1.64 -2.81 9.41
N PHE A 336 -1.15 -2.36 10.57
CA PHE A 336 -1.77 -1.28 11.34
C PHE A 336 -1.87 0.02 10.54
N ALA A 337 -0.80 0.42 9.85
CA ALA A 337 -0.81 1.60 9.00
C ALA A 337 -1.88 1.52 7.90
N PHE A 338 -2.01 0.38 7.20
CA PHE A 338 -3.07 0.17 6.21
C PHE A 338 -4.49 0.21 6.80
N LEU A 339 -4.66 -0.20 8.05
CA LEU A 339 -5.96 -0.22 8.72
C LEU A 339 -6.42 1.17 9.15
N VAL A 340 -5.49 2.03 9.62
CA VAL A 340 -5.85 3.36 10.14
C VAL A 340 -5.96 4.43 9.06
N ILE A 341 -5.22 4.29 7.95
CA ILE A 341 -5.21 5.28 6.87
C ILE A 341 -6.46 5.11 6.00
N PRO A 342 -7.31 6.14 5.84
CA PRO A 342 -8.48 6.05 4.98
C PRO A 342 -8.08 5.74 3.53
N ARG A 343 -8.84 4.85 2.88
CA ARG A 343 -8.54 4.40 1.50
C ARG A 343 -8.62 5.53 0.48
N GLN A 344 -9.54 6.47 0.67
CA GLN A 344 -9.86 7.53 -0.27
C GLN A 344 -9.14 8.86 0.07
N VAL A 345 -7.84 8.83 0.35
CA VAL A 345 -7.02 10.04 0.49
C VAL A 345 -6.25 10.32 -0.81
N MET A 346 -5.54 11.44 -0.88
CA MET A 346 -4.63 11.70 -2.01
C MET A 346 -3.43 10.75 -1.94
N PRO A 347 -2.88 10.28 -3.08
CA PRO A 347 -1.77 9.32 -3.11
C PRO A 347 -0.58 9.67 -2.21
N TRP A 348 -0.15 10.94 -2.24
CA TRP A 348 0.94 11.44 -1.41
C TRP A 348 0.60 11.47 0.08
N THR A 349 -0.60 11.91 0.44
CA THR A 349 -1.07 11.91 1.83
C THR A 349 -1.08 10.50 2.40
N GLY A 350 -1.62 9.54 1.66
CA GLY A 350 -1.62 8.13 2.06
C GLY A 350 -0.22 7.56 2.21
N LEU A 351 0.68 7.85 1.26
CA LEU A 351 2.07 7.40 1.30
C LEU A 351 2.85 7.96 2.51
N LEU A 352 2.71 9.25 2.79
CA LEU A 352 3.37 9.89 3.94
C LEU A 352 2.88 9.29 5.26
N LEU A 353 1.56 9.19 5.43
CA LEU A 353 0.98 8.56 6.61
C LEU A 353 1.38 7.10 6.73
N MET A 354 1.54 6.38 5.62
CA MET A 354 1.98 4.98 5.61
C MET A 354 3.38 4.86 6.21
N PHE A 355 4.34 5.68 5.76
CA PHE A 355 5.67 5.67 6.33
C PHE A 355 5.67 6.10 7.79
N GLU A 356 4.98 7.20 8.11
CA GLU A 356 4.90 7.73 9.47
C GLU A 356 4.36 6.68 10.44
N TRP A 357 3.18 6.11 10.17
CA TRP A 357 2.55 5.17 11.09
C TRP A 357 3.22 3.80 11.12
N THR A 358 3.81 3.35 10.01
CA THR A 358 4.63 2.13 10.01
C THR A 358 5.85 2.32 10.91
N PHE A 359 6.56 3.44 10.78
CA PHE A 359 7.73 3.71 11.61
C PHE A 359 7.37 3.94 13.07
N VAL A 360 6.40 4.81 13.36
CA VAL A 360 5.91 5.08 14.73
C VAL A 360 5.57 3.76 15.44
N THR A 361 4.77 2.92 14.80
CA THR A 361 4.33 1.64 15.39
C THR A 361 5.49 0.67 15.54
N PHE A 362 6.38 0.58 14.55
CA PHE A 362 7.54 -0.31 14.59
C PHE A 362 8.51 0.07 15.70
N PHE A 363 8.84 1.36 15.82
CA PHE A 363 9.69 1.88 16.89
C PHE A 363 9.07 1.64 18.27
N LEU A 364 7.75 1.78 18.42
CA LEU A 364 7.07 1.49 19.67
C LEU A 364 7.12 0.00 20.02
N LEU A 365 6.80 -0.89 19.08
CA LEU A 365 6.76 -2.34 19.31
C LEU A 365 8.17 -2.93 19.51
N PHE A 366 9.05 -2.77 18.53
CA PHE A 366 10.40 -3.33 18.59
C PHE A 366 11.26 -2.59 19.64
N GLY A 367 11.08 -1.29 19.81
CA GLY A 367 11.71 -0.54 20.90
C GLY A 367 11.24 -1.00 22.29
N SER A 368 9.97 -1.36 22.46
CA SER A 368 9.47 -1.98 23.71
C SER A 368 10.12 -3.34 23.97
N TYR A 369 10.28 -4.15 22.93
CA TYR A 369 11.01 -5.41 23.02
C TYR A 369 12.47 -5.18 23.44
N LEU A 370 13.19 -4.24 22.82
CA LEU A 370 14.56 -3.92 23.22
C LEU A 370 14.66 -3.39 24.66
N ARG A 371 13.67 -2.63 25.14
CA ARG A 371 13.59 -2.23 26.56
C ARG A 371 13.40 -3.43 27.48
N PHE A 372 12.55 -4.38 27.10
CA PHE A 372 12.38 -5.63 27.83
C PHE A 372 13.70 -6.41 27.89
N VAL A 373 14.40 -6.55 26.76
CA VAL A 373 15.71 -7.19 26.68
C VAL A 373 16.76 -6.48 27.54
N TYR A 374 16.77 -5.15 27.54
CA TYR A 374 17.64 -4.35 28.43
C TYR A 374 17.36 -4.65 29.91
N LYS A 375 16.08 -4.66 30.32
CA LYS A 375 15.68 -4.98 31.70
C LYS A 375 16.05 -6.42 32.07
N TRP A 376 15.88 -7.36 31.14
CA TRP A 376 16.33 -8.74 31.31
C TRP A 376 17.84 -8.77 31.59
N GLY A 377 18.66 -8.15 30.75
CA GLY A 377 20.10 -8.06 30.98
C GLY A 377 20.45 -7.54 32.37
N SER A 378 19.78 -6.48 32.82
CA SER A 378 19.95 -5.92 34.17
C SER A 378 19.58 -6.90 35.29
N PHE A 379 18.53 -7.70 35.12
CA PHE A 379 18.11 -8.71 36.09
C PHE A 379 19.07 -9.90 36.13
N SER A 380 19.53 -10.37 34.98
CA SER A 380 20.50 -11.47 34.90
C SER A 380 21.84 -11.13 35.58
N ALA A 381 22.24 -9.85 35.59
CA ALA A 381 23.40 -9.39 36.35
C ALA A 381 23.22 -9.55 37.89
N ASN A 382 22.00 -9.44 38.42
CA ASN A 382 21.73 -9.65 39.86
C ASN A 382 21.80 -11.12 40.28
N GLN A 383 21.44 -12.05 39.39
CA GLN A 383 21.49 -13.50 39.68
C GLN A 383 22.90 -14.08 39.58
N ALA A 384 23.74 -13.51 38.71
CA ALA A 384 25.15 -13.86 38.60
C ALA A 384 26.01 -13.11 39.63
N GLY A 385 25.53 -13.02 40.89
CA GLY A 385 26.29 -12.45 41.99
C GLY A 385 27.71 -13.02 41.98
N TYR A 386 28.69 -12.15 41.78
CA TYR A 386 30.08 -12.46 42.04
C TYR A 386 30.16 -12.88 43.52
N GLY A 387 30.31 -14.19 43.75
CA GLY A 387 30.82 -14.66 45.01
C GLY A 387 32.18 -14.00 45.21
N SER A 388 32.36 -13.37 46.37
CA SER A 388 33.67 -13.02 46.93
C SER A 388 34.68 -14.12 46.64
N LEU A 389 35.62 -13.89 45.72
CA LEU A 389 36.83 -14.69 45.59
C LEU A 389 37.95 -13.80 45.04
N ASP A 390 38.93 -13.62 45.94
CA ASP A 390 40.30 -13.16 45.78
C ASP A 390 40.59 -11.70 45.40
N LEU A 391 40.52 -10.86 46.46
CA LEU A 391 41.44 -9.75 46.66
C LEU A 391 42.85 -10.29 46.89
N SER A 392 43.64 -10.41 45.83
CA SER A 392 45.10 -10.24 45.89
C SER A 392 45.66 -10.10 44.50
N GLU A 393 45.87 -8.86 44.06
CA GLU A 393 47.12 -8.46 43.42
C GLU A 393 47.19 -6.94 43.32
N ASN A 394 48.04 -6.37 44.16
CA ASN A 394 48.55 -5.03 43.99
C ASN A 394 49.29 -4.96 42.65
N HIS A 395 48.94 -4.04 41.76
CA HIS A 395 49.93 -3.16 41.14
C HIS A 395 49.32 -1.87 40.62
N THR A 396 49.95 -0.79 41.09
CA THR A 396 49.85 0.62 40.72
C THR A 396 49.98 0.86 39.22
N GLY A 397 49.02 1.57 38.62
CA GLY A 397 49.07 2.06 37.25
C GLY A 397 48.14 3.26 37.08
N THR A 398 48.74 4.45 36.99
CA THR A 398 48.15 5.78 36.88
C THR A 398 46.97 5.89 35.90
N GLY A 399 45.90 6.50 36.37
CA GLY A 399 44.68 6.71 35.59
C GLY A 399 44.83 7.69 34.44
N HIS A 400 44.24 7.31 33.30
CA HIS A 400 43.56 8.20 32.36
C HIS A 400 42.30 7.46 31.93
N GLN A 401 41.28 7.48 32.79
CA GLN A 401 39.95 6.98 32.46
C GLN A 401 39.28 8.04 31.58
N GLN A 402 39.51 7.93 30.27
CA GLN A 402 38.88 8.78 29.27
C GLN A 402 37.36 8.54 29.35
N ASN A 403 36.68 9.46 30.01
CA ASN A 403 35.23 9.55 30.09
C ASN A 403 34.71 10.04 28.72
N THR A 404 34.87 9.23 27.68
CA THR A 404 34.10 9.42 26.44
C THR A 404 32.69 8.98 26.74
N SER A 405 31.74 9.92 26.78
CA SER A 405 30.33 9.60 26.74
C SER A 405 30.10 8.76 25.49
N ASP A 406 29.94 7.45 25.68
CA ASP A 406 29.83 6.45 24.63
C ASP A 406 28.49 6.69 23.92
N CYS A 407 28.49 7.64 22.99
CA CYS A 407 27.35 7.97 22.15
C CYS A 407 27.00 6.70 21.40
N ASP A 408 25.73 6.29 21.45
CA ASP A 408 25.22 5.03 20.87
C ASP A 408 25.15 5.06 19.33
N THR A 409 26.27 5.41 18.70
CA THR A 409 26.46 5.61 17.27
C THR A 409 26.12 4.35 16.48
N THR A 410 26.45 3.18 17.03
CA THR A 410 26.16 1.87 16.43
C THR A 410 24.66 1.57 16.38
N SER A 411 23.90 1.83 17.45
CA SER A 411 22.45 1.58 17.41
C SER A 411 21.74 2.58 16.50
N ALA A 412 22.19 3.84 16.49
CA ALA A 412 21.69 4.85 15.55
C ALA A 412 21.90 4.43 14.09
N PHE A 413 23.05 3.83 13.76
CA PHE A 413 23.33 3.29 12.43
C PHE A 413 22.33 2.22 12.00
N TYR A 414 22.03 1.25 12.86
CA TYR A 414 21.06 0.18 12.54
C TYR A 414 19.64 0.71 12.34
N TRP A 415 19.17 1.60 13.22
CA TRP A 415 17.86 2.22 13.05
C TRP A 415 17.75 3.06 11.79
N MET A 416 18.76 3.90 11.52
CA MET A 416 18.82 4.74 10.32
C MET A 416 18.91 3.89 9.05
N GLY A 417 19.70 2.82 9.06
CA GLY A 417 19.82 1.88 7.96
C GLY A 417 18.49 1.20 7.63
N MET A 418 17.78 0.70 8.65
CA MET A 418 16.45 0.10 8.46
C MET A 418 15.46 1.12 7.89
N ALA A 419 15.41 2.33 8.44
CA ALA A 419 14.52 3.40 7.96
C ALA A 419 14.84 3.83 6.52
N THR A 420 16.13 3.95 6.19
CA THR A 420 16.58 4.37 4.86
C THR A 420 16.24 3.31 3.80
N ILE A 421 16.58 2.04 4.05
CA ILE A 421 16.32 0.96 3.09
C ILE A 421 14.81 0.75 2.92
N SER A 422 14.03 0.78 4.01
CA SER A 422 12.56 0.63 3.95
C SER A 422 11.85 1.79 3.26
N THR A 423 12.47 2.98 3.19
CA THR A 423 11.96 4.12 2.42
C THR A 423 12.38 4.02 0.95
N ILE A 424 13.65 3.74 0.67
CA ILE A 424 14.20 3.70 -0.69
C ILE A 424 13.62 2.53 -1.48
N ALA A 425 13.51 1.34 -0.88
CA ALA A 425 13.05 0.14 -1.58
C ALA A 425 11.69 0.33 -2.32
N PRO A 426 10.60 0.77 -1.66
CA PRO A 426 9.32 0.98 -2.33
C PRO A 426 9.29 2.19 -3.27
N LEU A 427 10.14 3.21 -3.04
CA LEU A 427 10.15 4.43 -3.88
C LEU A 427 11.07 4.31 -5.10
N SER A 428 12.06 3.42 -5.06
CA SER A 428 13.06 3.25 -6.11
C SER A 428 12.48 3.05 -7.51
N PRO A 429 11.39 2.27 -7.74
CA PRO A 429 10.86 2.11 -9.10
C PRO A 429 10.29 3.42 -9.65
N THR A 430 9.64 4.21 -8.79
CA THR A 430 9.06 5.50 -9.17
C THR A 430 10.15 6.53 -9.45
N VAL A 431 11.19 6.59 -8.62
CA VAL A 431 12.34 7.48 -8.80
C VAL A 431 13.10 7.16 -10.10
N LEU A 432 13.23 5.88 -10.45
CA LEU A 432 13.86 5.42 -11.69
C LEU A 432 12.95 5.54 -12.92
N GLY A 433 11.72 6.04 -12.77
CA GLY A 433 10.77 6.19 -13.89
C GLY A 433 10.26 4.87 -14.47
N ILE A 434 10.36 3.76 -13.73
CA ILE A 434 9.87 2.45 -14.19
C ILE A 434 8.34 2.50 -14.21
N THR A 435 7.74 2.29 -15.38
CA THR A 435 6.27 2.30 -15.56
C THR A 435 5.66 0.92 -15.58
N ALA A 436 6.39 -0.08 -16.08
CA ALA A 436 5.92 -1.46 -16.18
C ALA A 436 5.73 -2.09 -14.79
N ILE A 437 4.52 -2.57 -14.49
CA ILE A 437 4.18 -3.06 -13.15
C ILE A 437 5.04 -4.25 -12.70
N PHE A 438 5.33 -5.21 -13.58
CA PHE A 438 6.14 -6.38 -13.21
C PHE A 438 7.58 -5.99 -12.87
N ALA A 439 8.15 -5.02 -13.60
CA ALA A 439 9.46 -4.47 -13.29
C ALA A 439 9.44 -3.69 -11.96
N LYS A 440 8.39 -2.90 -11.69
CA LYS A 440 8.21 -2.23 -10.39
C LYS A 440 8.17 -3.23 -9.25
N LEU A 441 7.30 -4.24 -9.34
CA LEU A 441 7.16 -5.27 -8.32
C LEU A 441 8.46 -6.06 -8.13
N GLY A 442 9.16 -6.41 -9.22
CA GLY A 442 10.46 -7.06 -9.15
C GLY A 442 11.49 -6.24 -8.38
N LEU A 443 11.58 -4.93 -8.64
CA LEU A 443 12.50 -4.04 -7.92
C LEU A 443 12.10 -3.86 -6.44
N MET A 444 10.79 -3.75 -6.15
CA MET A 444 10.30 -3.70 -4.77
C MET A 444 10.62 -4.99 -4.00
N VAL A 445 10.48 -6.16 -4.63
CA VAL A 445 10.85 -7.46 -4.04
C VAL A 445 12.36 -7.52 -3.79
N ALA A 446 13.18 -7.12 -4.76
CA ALA A 446 14.64 -7.07 -4.58
C ALA A 446 15.03 -6.15 -3.42
N GLY A 447 14.45 -4.95 -3.34
CA GLY A 447 14.65 -4.03 -2.22
C GLY A 447 14.15 -4.61 -0.88
N GLY A 448 13.05 -5.35 -0.89
CA GLY A 448 12.52 -6.06 0.27
C GLY A 448 13.46 -7.17 0.78
N VAL A 449 14.13 -7.90 -0.12
CA VAL A 449 15.15 -8.90 0.24
C VAL A 449 16.38 -8.24 0.88
N VAL A 450 16.83 -7.10 0.34
CA VAL A 450 17.92 -6.31 0.95
C VAL A 450 17.51 -5.82 2.34
N LEU A 451 16.30 -5.29 2.47
CA LEU A 451 15.75 -4.85 3.76
C LEU A 451 15.70 -6.00 4.77
N ALA A 452 15.15 -7.14 4.39
CA ALA A 452 15.04 -8.32 5.26
C ALA A 452 16.41 -8.81 5.73
N SER A 453 17.40 -8.83 4.83
CA SER A 453 18.78 -9.21 5.16
C SER A 453 19.39 -8.24 6.18
N PHE A 454 19.24 -6.93 5.95
CA PHE A 454 19.73 -5.91 6.87
C PHE A 454 19.00 -5.94 8.21
N MET A 455 17.68 -6.11 8.22
CA MET A 455 16.87 -6.21 9.45
C MET A 455 17.24 -7.42 10.29
N THR A 456 17.54 -8.56 9.66
CA THR A 456 18.02 -9.77 10.36
C THR A 456 19.27 -9.44 11.16
N TYR A 457 20.28 -8.90 10.49
CA TYR A 457 21.54 -8.50 11.13
C TYR A 457 21.34 -7.41 12.19
N ALA A 458 20.61 -6.34 11.84
CA ALA A 458 20.36 -5.21 12.72
C ALA A 458 19.62 -5.60 14.01
N SER A 459 18.59 -6.44 13.90
CA SER A 459 17.77 -6.84 15.06
C SER A 459 18.54 -7.66 16.07
N GLU A 460 19.37 -8.58 15.62
CA GLU A 460 20.26 -9.37 16.47
C GLU A 460 21.25 -8.47 17.23
N HIS A 461 21.96 -7.60 16.50
CA HIS A 461 22.93 -6.68 17.10
C HIS A 461 22.30 -5.68 18.07
N LEU A 462 21.12 -5.13 17.74
CA LEU A 462 20.38 -4.23 18.62
C LEU A 462 19.94 -4.94 19.91
N ALA A 463 19.44 -6.18 19.82
CA ALA A 463 19.03 -6.96 20.98
C ALA A 463 20.21 -7.35 21.86
N MET A 464 21.32 -7.82 21.28
CA MET A 464 22.55 -8.14 22.02
C MET A 464 23.11 -6.90 22.72
N SER A 465 23.20 -5.78 21.99
CA SER A 465 23.65 -4.49 22.54
C SER A 465 22.76 -4.02 23.70
N ALA A 466 21.44 -4.13 23.56
CA ALA A 466 20.49 -3.80 24.62
C ALA A 466 20.70 -4.67 25.87
N PHE A 467 20.87 -5.99 25.70
CA PHE A 467 21.10 -6.92 26.80
C PHE A 467 22.41 -6.60 27.55
N VAL A 468 23.52 -6.43 26.82
CA VAL A 468 24.85 -6.12 27.39
C VAL A 468 24.83 -4.76 28.10
N LYS A 469 24.19 -3.75 27.53
CA LYS A 469 24.00 -2.45 28.19
C LYS A 469 23.20 -2.57 29.48
N GLY A 470 22.19 -3.45 29.51
CA GLY A 470 21.42 -3.77 30.71
C GLY A 470 22.29 -4.30 31.84
N GLN A 471 23.21 -5.23 31.52
CA GLN A 471 24.17 -5.77 32.48
C GLN A 471 25.16 -4.71 32.99
N ARG A 472 25.75 -3.92 32.09
CA ARG A 472 26.75 -2.88 32.45
C ARG A 472 26.16 -1.65 33.15
N GLY A 473 24.91 -1.29 32.87
CA GLY A 473 24.27 -0.11 33.45
C GLY A 473 24.09 -0.17 34.96
N ARG A 474 24.04 -1.39 35.54
CA ARG A 474 23.88 -1.61 36.98
C ARG A 474 25.20 -1.78 37.73
N SER A 475 26.28 -2.18 37.04
CA SER A 475 27.64 -2.27 37.62
C SER A 475 28.30 -0.90 37.88
N LYS A 476 27.66 0.20 37.46
CA LYS A 476 28.10 1.59 37.69
C LYS A 476 27.33 2.33 38.78
N ILE A 477 26.39 1.68 39.47
CA ILE A 477 25.73 2.28 40.65
C ILE A 477 26.62 1.95 41.86
N PRO A 478 27.26 2.93 42.52
CA PRO A 478 28.02 2.65 43.73
C PRO A 478 27.06 2.12 44.80
N GLU A 479 27.40 0.99 45.41
CA GLU A 479 26.84 0.56 46.69
C GLU A 479 27.28 1.57 47.76
N SER A 480 26.57 2.68 47.91
CA SER A 480 26.78 3.62 49.02
C SER A 480 25.50 3.86 49.83
N SER A 481 24.65 2.84 50.00
CA SER A 481 23.47 2.93 50.87
C SER A 481 23.10 1.62 51.58
N ARG A 482 24.09 0.78 51.90
CA ARG A 482 23.92 -0.35 52.81
C ARG A 482 25.08 -0.45 53.80
N SER A 483 25.17 0.51 54.71
CA SER A 483 25.73 0.33 56.05
C SER A 483 25.76 1.69 56.76
N GLU A 484 24.69 1.98 57.51
CA GLU A 484 24.65 2.41 58.92
C GLU A 484 23.26 2.94 59.26
#